data_AF-A0A1D7W3F6-F1
#
_entry.id   AF-A0A1D7W3F6-F1
#
_cell.length_a   1.000
_cell.length_b   1.000
_cell.length_c   1.000
_cell.angle_alpha   90.00
_cell.angle_beta   90.00
_cell.angle_gamma   90.00
#
_symmetry.space_group_name_H-M   'P 1'
#
loop_
_entity.id
_entity.type
_entity.pdbx_description
1 polymer ?
#
loop_
_entity_poly.entity_id
_entity_poly.type
_entity_poly.pdbx_seq_one_letter_code
_entity_poly.pdbx_strand_id
1 'polypeptide(L)'
;MRAEVCWRAPAGSGARIASALRGWDSLRYEVTEEPSAGVDGGRWSHTPELGIYHAVTDSAGNILVPEDRIRSVMERASGDPIKLSTEMALALGEAWDEELDAFRHAGEGAPVRWLTKVG
;
A
#
# COMPACT_ATOMS: atom_id res chain seq x y z
N MET A 1 4.05 -19.13 2.49
CA MET A 1 3.34 -19.32 1.20
C MET A 1 2.92 -17.95 0.69
N ARG A 2 3.17 -17.65 -0.58
CA ARG A 2 2.78 -16.39 -1.26
C ARG A 2 1.76 -16.70 -2.35
N ALA A 3 0.84 -15.77 -2.58
CA ALA A 3 -0.06 -15.79 -3.73
C ALA A 3 -0.17 -14.38 -4.32
N GLU A 4 -0.40 -14.30 -5.62
CA GLU A 4 -0.62 -13.04 -6.35
C GLU A 4 -1.82 -13.23 -7.26
N VAL A 5 -2.70 -12.24 -7.30
CA VAL A 5 -3.92 -12.25 -8.10
C VAL A 5 -4.11 -10.85 -8.66
N CYS A 6 -4.27 -10.75 -9.98
CA CYS A 6 -4.71 -9.51 -10.62
C CYS A 6 -6.22 -9.57 -10.87
N TRP A 7 -6.90 -8.43 -10.75
CA TRP A 7 -8.34 -8.31 -10.91
C TRP A 7 -8.70 -7.12 -11.80
N ARG A 8 -9.95 -7.10 -12.28
CA ARG A 8 -10.61 -5.91 -12.79
C ARG A 8 -11.94 -5.76 -12.08
N ALA A 9 -12.18 -4.58 -11.53
CA ALA A 9 -13.38 -4.27 -10.78
C ALA A 9 -13.64 -2.75 -10.84
N PRO A 10 -14.83 -2.28 -10.44
CA PRO A 10 -15.11 -0.85 -10.36
C PRO A 10 -14.18 -0.12 -9.39
N ALA A 11 -14.06 1.21 -9.56
CA ALA A 11 -13.27 2.06 -8.66
C ALA A 11 -13.65 1.87 -7.18
N GLY A 12 -12.64 1.93 -6.31
CA GLY A 12 -12.74 1.69 -4.87
C GLY A 12 -12.78 0.21 -4.48
N SER A 13 -12.54 -0.71 -5.41
CA SER A 13 -12.50 -2.14 -5.11
C SER A 13 -11.26 -2.53 -4.30
N GLY A 14 -10.12 -1.85 -4.48
CA GLY A 14 -8.90 -2.07 -3.70
C GLY A 14 -9.12 -1.83 -2.21
N ALA A 15 -9.76 -0.72 -1.85
CA ALA A 15 -10.16 -0.43 -0.47
C ALA A 15 -11.09 -1.52 0.11
N ARG A 16 -12.05 -2.02 -0.69
CA ARG A 16 -12.96 -3.10 -0.26
C ARG A 16 -12.23 -4.42 -0.06
N ILE A 17 -11.31 -4.76 -0.96
CA ILE A 17 -10.48 -5.97 -0.85
C ILE A 17 -9.62 -5.88 0.42
N ALA A 18 -8.88 -4.78 0.61
CA ALA A 18 -8.06 -4.60 1.80
C ALA A 18 -8.89 -4.68 3.09
N SER A 19 -10.07 -4.05 3.11
CA SER A 19 -10.99 -4.13 4.24
C SER A 19 -11.47 -5.56 4.52
N ALA A 20 -11.76 -6.34 3.48
CA ALA A 20 -12.19 -7.74 3.64
C ALA A 20 -11.06 -8.65 4.15
N LEU A 21 -9.81 -8.36 3.76
CA LEU A 21 -8.63 -9.11 4.19
C LEU A 21 -8.22 -8.82 5.64
N ARG A 22 -8.63 -7.68 6.21
CA ARG A 22 -8.31 -7.29 7.60
C ARG A 22 -8.78 -8.29 8.66
N GLY A 23 -9.77 -9.14 8.36
CA GLY A 23 -10.25 -10.17 9.30
C GLY A 23 -9.29 -11.34 9.52
N TRP A 24 -8.10 -11.32 8.90
CA TRP A 24 -7.12 -12.42 8.93
C TRP A 24 -5.87 -11.96 9.67
N ASP A 25 -5.80 -12.25 10.98
CA ASP A 25 -4.86 -11.64 11.93
C ASP A 25 -3.36 -11.81 11.60
N SER A 26 -2.98 -12.82 10.81
CA SER A 26 -1.58 -13.09 10.46
C SER A 26 -1.24 -12.79 8.99
N LEU A 27 -2.18 -12.21 8.24
CA LEU A 27 -2.00 -11.99 6.82
C LEU A 27 -1.20 -10.71 6.55
N ARG A 28 -0.17 -10.85 5.71
CA ARG A 28 0.56 -9.75 5.09
C ARG A 28 0.08 -9.61 3.66
N TYR A 29 -0.29 -8.41 3.25
CA TYR A 29 -0.79 -8.18 1.91
C TYR A 29 -0.48 -6.76 1.42
N GLU A 30 -0.40 -6.65 0.10
CA GLU A 30 -0.42 -5.40 -0.63
C GLU A 30 -1.57 -5.49 -1.64
N VAL A 31 -2.42 -4.48 -1.70
CA VAL A 31 -3.47 -4.33 -2.70
C VAL A 31 -3.17 -3.05 -3.46
N THR A 32 -3.02 -3.13 -4.78
CA THR A 32 -2.81 -1.97 -5.65
C THR A 32 -3.99 -1.82 -6.59
N GLU A 33 -4.60 -0.63 -6.60
CA GLU A 33 -5.65 -0.23 -7.54
C GLU A 33 -5.09 0.84 -8.49
N GLU A 34 -5.21 0.58 -9.78
CA GLU A 34 -4.82 1.53 -10.83
C GLU A 34 -5.78 2.73 -10.89
N PRO A 35 -5.31 3.93 -11.29
CA PRO A 35 -6.16 5.10 -11.43
C PRO A 35 -7.28 4.86 -12.46
N SER A 36 -8.44 5.49 -12.23
CA SER A 36 -9.58 5.45 -13.14
C SER A 36 -10.13 6.86 -13.38
N ALA A 37 -11.12 7.00 -14.27
CA ALA A 37 -11.64 8.32 -14.63
C ALA A 37 -12.18 9.07 -13.40
N GLY A 38 -11.48 10.14 -12.99
CA GLY A 38 -11.84 10.97 -11.85
C GLY A 38 -11.51 10.37 -10.47
N VAL A 39 -10.75 9.28 -10.42
CA VAL A 39 -10.34 8.63 -9.15
C VAL A 39 -8.86 8.26 -9.23
N ASP A 40 -8.09 8.72 -8.26
CA ASP A 40 -6.67 8.38 -8.17
C ASP A 40 -6.47 6.89 -7.87
N GLY A 41 -5.31 6.37 -8.27
CA GLY A 41 -4.87 5.02 -7.88
C GLY A 41 -4.50 4.97 -6.39
N GLY A 42 -4.41 3.78 -5.83
CA GLY A 42 -4.09 3.59 -4.43
C GLY A 42 -3.40 2.29 -4.14
N ARG A 43 -2.55 2.31 -3.11
CA ARG A 43 -1.90 1.14 -2.54
C ARG A 43 -2.26 1.00 -1.07
N TRP A 44 -2.71 -0.19 -0.68
CA TRP A 44 -2.97 -0.59 0.69
C TRP A 44 -1.97 -1.67 1.09
N SER A 45 -1.14 -1.39 2.07
CA SER A 45 -0.18 -2.33 2.63
C SER A 45 -0.61 -2.70 4.03
N HIS A 46 -0.56 -3.98 4.37
CA HIS A 46 -0.92 -4.45 5.70
C HIS A 46 0.11 -5.43 6.23
N THR A 47 0.46 -5.23 7.50
CA THR A 47 1.20 -6.21 8.28
C THR A 47 0.53 -6.44 9.62
N PRO A 48 0.69 -7.63 10.24
CA PRO A 48 0.11 -7.92 11.55
C PRO A 48 0.54 -6.94 12.64
N GLU A 49 1.77 -6.44 12.59
CA GLU A 49 2.34 -5.57 13.63
C GLU A 49 1.98 -4.09 13.43
N LEU A 50 1.94 -3.64 12.17
CA LEU A 50 1.75 -2.22 11.84
C LEU A 50 0.30 -1.87 11.47
N GLY A 51 -0.53 -2.87 11.18
CA GLY A 51 -1.87 -2.67 10.66
C GLY A 51 -1.86 -2.19 9.20
N ILE A 52 -2.85 -1.39 8.80
CA ILE A 52 -3.00 -0.95 7.40
C ILE A 52 -2.40 0.44 7.18
N TYR A 53 -1.58 0.54 6.14
CA TYR A 53 -1.12 1.78 5.53
C TYR A 53 -1.79 1.95 4.17
N HIS A 54 -2.17 3.18 3.85
CA HIS A 54 -2.73 3.55 2.55
C HIS A 54 -2.04 4.79 2.00
N ALA A 55 -1.73 4.74 0.71
CA ALA A 55 -1.20 5.86 -0.04
C ALA A 55 -1.83 5.93 -1.43
N VAL A 56 -2.02 7.15 -1.92
CA VAL A 56 -2.33 7.40 -3.34
C VAL A 56 -1.06 7.12 -4.15
N THR A 57 -1.21 6.57 -5.35
CA THR A 57 -0.09 6.33 -6.25
C THR A 57 -0.25 7.04 -7.58
N ASP A 58 0.87 7.48 -8.17
CA ASP A 58 0.89 7.95 -9.55
C ASP A 58 0.86 6.78 -10.56
N SER A 59 0.84 7.11 -11.85
CA SER A 59 0.83 6.12 -12.94
C SER A 59 2.10 5.27 -13.03
N ALA A 60 3.18 5.66 -12.36
CA ALA A 60 4.42 4.89 -12.28
C ALA A 60 4.48 4.02 -11.02
N GLY A 61 3.47 4.10 -10.15
CA GLY A 61 3.41 3.37 -8.89
C GLY A 61 4.17 4.04 -7.74
N ASN A 62 4.59 5.30 -7.89
CA ASN A 62 5.18 6.06 -6.79
C ASN A 62 4.10 6.46 -5.78
N ILE A 63 4.44 6.44 -4.49
CA ILE A 63 3.58 6.99 -3.45
C ILE A 63 3.55 8.52 -3.57
N LEU A 64 2.34 9.09 -3.55
CA LEU A 64 2.12 10.51 -3.45
C LEU A 64 1.91 10.89 -1.99
N VAL A 65 2.77 11.77 -1.47
CA VAL A 65 2.59 12.40 -0.15
C VAL A 65 1.96 13.78 -0.37
N PRO A 66 0.69 14.00 0.02
CA PRO A 66 0.03 15.27 -0.19
C PRO A 66 0.72 16.42 0.55
N GLU A 67 0.63 17.62 0.00
CA GLU A 67 1.19 18.84 0.60
C GLU A 67 0.77 19.02 2.07
N ASP A 68 -0.51 18.82 2.38
CA ASP A 68 -1.01 18.93 3.76
C ASP A 68 -0.38 17.90 4.70
N ARG A 69 -0.03 16.71 4.20
CA ARG A 69 0.67 15.71 5.01
C ARG A 69 2.12 16.12 5.25
N ILE A 70 2.79 16.70 4.25
CA ILE A 70 4.15 17.27 4.41
C ILE A 70 4.13 18.41 5.43
N ARG A 71 3.18 19.35 5.32
CA ARG A 71 3.03 20.46 6.27
C ARG A 71 2.80 19.96 7.69
N SER A 72 1.92 18.96 7.84
CA SER A 72 1.64 18.35 9.13
C SER A 72 2.85 17.64 9.74
N VAL A 73 3.68 16.98 8.92
CA VAL A 73 4.97 16.40 9.34
C VAL A 73 5.92 17.50 9.84
N MET A 74 6.05 18.61 9.10
CA MET A 74 6.91 19.74 9.50
C MET A 74 6.46 20.37 10.82
N GLU A 75 5.15 20.55 11.01
CA GLU A 75 4.56 21.06 12.25
C GLU A 75 4.88 20.14 13.45
N ARG A 76 4.63 18.83 13.32
CA ARG A 76 4.93 17.84 14.37
C ARG A 76 6.42 17.75 14.69
N ALA A 77 7.28 17.89 13.69
CA ALA A 77 8.73 17.90 13.90
C ALA A 77 9.19 19.12 14.70
N SER A 78 8.50 20.26 14.60
CA SER A 78 8.81 21.48 15.37
C SER A 78 10.29 21.89 15.29
N GLY A 79 10.89 21.73 14.11
CA GLY A 79 12.30 22.07 13.85
C GLY A 79 13.33 21.00 14.26
N ASP A 80 12.91 19.88 14.86
CA ASP A 80 13.78 18.74 15.19
C ASP A 80 14.03 17.87 13.94
N PRO A 81 15.28 17.79 13.43
CA PRO A 81 15.57 17.03 12.21
C PRO A 81 15.36 15.52 12.38
N ILE A 82 15.55 14.97 13.58
CA ILE A 82 15.36 13.54 13.83
C ILE A 82 13.86 13.22 13.76
N LYS A 83 13.03 14.02 14.43
CA LYS A 83 11.57 13.86 14.35
C LYS A 83 11.07 14.05 12.93
N LEU A 84 11.62 15.02 12.18
CA LEU A 84 11.27 15.24 10.78
C LEU A 84 11.51 13.97 9.95
N SER A 85 12.67 13.34 10.10
CA SER A 85 13.00 12.10 9.41
C SER A 85 12.05 10.97 9.78
N THR A 86 11.79 10.76 11.08
CA THR A 86 10.89 9.69 11.55
C THR A 86 9.46 9.89 11.05
N GLU A 87 8.95 11.12 11.12
CA GLU A 87 7.59 11.45 10.65
C GLU A 87 7.47 11.33 9.12
N MET A 88 8.54 11.63 8.38
CA MET A 88 8.57 11.44 6.93
C MET A 88 8.59 9.96 6.56
N ALA A 89 9.38 9.13 7.25
CA ALA A 89 9.38 7.68 7.06
C ALA A 89 7.97 7.07 7.25
N LEU A 90 7.24 7.53 8.28
CA LEU A 90 5.84 7.16 8.50
C LEU A 90 4.90 7.67 7.40
N ALA A 91 5.15 8.86 6.86
CA ALA A 91 4.37 9.40 5.75
C ALA A 91 4.59 8.63 4.44
N LEU A 92 5.78 8.07 4.25
CA LEU A 92 6.14 7.24 3.10
C LEU A 92 5.73 5.76 3.26
N GLY A 93 5.45 5.31 4.48
CA GLY A 93 5.09 3.93 4.77
C GLY A 93 6.29 2.98 4.77
N GLU A 94 7.48 3.49 5.07
CA GLU A 94 8.75 2.74 4.98
C GLU A 94 8.75 1.43 5.75
N ALA A 95 8.24 1.43 7.00
CA ALA A 95 8.16 0.22 7.82
C ALA A 95 7.29 -0.90 7.19
N TRP A 96 6.23 -0.54 6.45
CA TRP A 96 5.43 -1.51 5.71
C TRP A 96 6.18 -2.04 4.49
N ASP A 97 6.89 -1.16 3.77
CA ASP A 97 7.69 -1.55 2.62
C ASP A 97 8.78 -2.54 3.03
N GLU A 98 9.56 -2.22 4.07
CA GLU A 98 10.62 -3.08 4.61
C GLU A 98 10.11 -4.46 5.03
N GLU A 99 9.00 -4.52 5.78
CA GLU A 99 8.45 -5.79 6.24
C GLU A 99 7.92 -6.63 5.06
N LEU A 100 7.30 -6.00 4.05
CA LEU A 100 6.77 -6.70 2.88
C LEU A 100 7.85 -7.08 1.85
N ASP A 101 8.97 -6.36 1.80
CA ASP A 101 10.04 -6.57 0.83
C ASP A 101 10.63 -7.98 0.92
N ALA A 102 10.80 -8.49 2.15
CA ALA A 102 11.23 -9.86 2.41
C ALA A 102 10.36 -10.93 1.71
N PHE A 103 9.08 -10.63 1.47
CA PHE A 103 8.12 -11.53 0.83
C PHE A 103 8.04 -11.33 -0.69
N ARG A 104 8.59 -10.26 -1.25
CA ARG A 104 8.68 -10.05 -2.70
C ARG A 104 9.63 -11.06 -3.34
N HIS A 105 10.75 -11.34 -2.67
CA HIS A 105 11.74 -12.32 -3.13
C HIS A 105 11.37 -13.77 -2.82
N ALA A 106 10.50 -14.02 -1.83
CA ALA A 106 10.07 -15.36 -1.44
C ALA A 106 9.15 -16.07 -2.45
N GLY A 107 8.88 -15.45 -3.61
CA GLY A 107 7.96 -15.93 -4.65
C GLY A 107 8.58 -16.24 -6.01
N GLU A 108 9.91 -16.11 -6.19
CA GLU A 108 10.57 -16.48 -7.44
C GLU A 108 10.32 -17.98 -7.74
N GLY A 109 9.37 -18.25 -8.65
CA GLY A 109 8.98 -19.61 -9.08
C GLY A 109 7.54 -20.03 -8.83
N ALA A 110 6.69 -19.22 -8.18
CA ALA A 110 5.27 -19.56 -7.98
C ALA A 110 4.42 -19.18 -9.22
N PRO A 111 3.59 -20.09 -9.76
CA PRO A 111 2.79 -19.80 -10.97
C PRO A 111 1.73 -18.73 -10.69
N VAL A 112 1.80 -17.61 -11.43
CA VAL A 112 0.78 -16.54 -11.41
C VAL A 112 -0.45 -17.03 -12.18
N ARG A 113 -1.60 -17.15 -11.50
CA ARG A 113 -2.87 -17.56 -12.13
C ARG A 113 -3.77 -16.35 -12.39
N TRP A 114 -3.86 -15.95 -13.64
CA TRP A 114 -4.77 -14.90 -14.11
C TRP A 114 -6.22 -15.42 -14.08
N LEU A 115 -7.09 -14.79 -13.30
CA LEU A 115 -8.53 -15.02 -13.36
C LEU A 115 -9.17 -13.97 -14.27
N THR A 116 -9.30 -14.31 -15.55
CA THR A 116 -10.08 -13.50 -16.50
C THR A 116 -11.54 -13.97 -16.45
N LYS A 117 -12.47 -13.10 -16.05
CA LYS A 117 -13.90 -13.35 -16.30
C LYS A 117 -14.17 -13.08 -17.78
N VAL A 118 -14.21 -14.15 -18.57
CA VAL A 118 -14.83 -14.10 -19.90
C VAL A 118 -16.34 -14.05 -19.70
N GLY A 119 -16.95 -12.98 -20.20
CA GLY A 119 -18.38 -12.90 -20.47
C GLY A 119 -18.60 -13.11 -21.96
#